data_AF-A0A374NT87-F1
#
_entry.id   AF-A0A374NT87-F1
#
_cell.length_a   1.000
_cell.length_b   1.000
_cell.length_c   1.000
_cell.angle_alpha   90.00
_cell.angle_beta   90.00
_cell.angle_gamma   90.00
#
_symmetry.space_group_name_H-M   'P 1'
#
loop_
_entity.id
_entity.type
_entity.pdbx_description
1 polymer ?
#
loop_
_entity_poly.entity_id
_entity_poly.type
_entity_poly.pdbx_seq_one_letter_code
_entity_poly.pdbx_strand_id
1 'polypeptide(L)'
;MRARNITMVVILFIVLVLVPETNIQAKTKKCNHKNVTWITTSKPSCTDEGMKVKKCKNCGKILKIKKIKKSGHRLRTQIEKMPTCTKPGLTATYCLNPDCIYGYRKYYKTEKIAPLGHSYIDKTYKATCTAPKTIVTSCKNCKYKSTHKEGKALGHHWSKWKLNTDSMIKKKPKKTRICSRCGKKETVYVK
;
A
#
# COMPACT_ATOMS: atom_id res chain seq x y z
N MET A 1 -5.37 26.59 -5.54
CA MET A 1 -4.74 27.91 -5.68
C MET A 1 -3.84 28.15 -4.47
N ARG A 2 -2.52 28.00 -4.63
CA ARG A 2 -1.46 28.50 -3.74
C ARG A 2 -0.13 28.21 -4.46
N ALA A 3 0.28 29.17 -5.27
CA ALA A 3 1.57 29.18 -5.93
C ALA A 3 2.66 29.26 -4.84
N ARG A 4 3.48 28.22 -4.75
CA ARG A 4 4.74 28.28 -4.01
C ARG A 4 5.84 28.29 -5.05
N ASN A 5 6.40 29.48 -5.20
CA ASN A 5 7.57 29.81 -5.99
C ASN A 5 8.69 28.79 -5.73
N ILE A 6 8.87 27.85 -6.65
CA ILE A 6 10.08 27.06 -6.74
C ILE A 6 10.85 27.70 -7.89
N THR A 7 11.85 28.47 -7.52
CA THR A 7 12.94 28.94 -8.35
C THR A 7 13.51 27.75 -9.13
N MET A 8 12.94 27.49 -10.30
CA MET A 8 13.58 26.70 -11.34
C MET A 8 14.81 27.50 -11.73
N VAL A 9 15.94 27.13 -11.15
CA VAL A 9 17.26 27.51 -11.64
C VAL A 9 17.38 26.91 -13.03
N VAL A 10 16.78 27.60 -13.99
CA VAL A 10 17.06 27.47 -15.39
C VAL A 10 18.48 27.98 -15.51
N ILE A 11 19.44 27.05 -15.44
CA ILE A 11 20.84 27.26 -15.83
C ILE A 11 20.84 27.42 -17.36
N LEU A 12 20.18 28.48 -17.83
CA LEU A 12 20.51 29.15 -19.06
C LEU A 12 21.77 29.96 -18.70
N PHE A 13 22.91 29.28 -18.66
CA PHE A 13 24.22 29.94 -18.63
C PHE A 13 24.43 30.62 -19.99
N ILE A 14 23.66 31.68 -20.26
CA ILE A 14 24.14 32.79 -21.05
C ILE A 14 25.11 33.50 -20.12
N VAL A 15 26.35 33.01 -20.12
CA VAL A 15 27.48 33.79 -19.60
C VAL A 15 27.59 34.98 -20.55
N LEU A 16 26.93 36.07 -20.18
CA LEU A 16 27.21 37.39 -20.70
C LEU A 16 28.62 37.73 -20.19
N VAL A 17 29.57 37.46 -21.07
CA VAL A 17 30.99 37.73 -20.95
C VAL A 17 31.18 39.22 -20.64
N LEU A 18 31.66 39.51 -19.44
CA LEU A 18 32.51 40.67 -19.16
C LEU A 18 33.89 40.15 -18.78
N VAL A 19 34.54 39.47 -19.72
CA VAL A 19 35.98 39.23 -19.65
C VAL A 19 36.59 40.33 -20.52
N PRO A 20 37.56 41.13 -20.02
CA PRO A 20 38.24 42.11 -20.84
C PRO A 20 38.79 41.41 -22.09
N GLU A 21 38.60 42.03 -23.24
CA GLU A 21 39.12 41.61 -24.55
C GLU A 21 40.65 41.60 -24.53
N THR A 22 41.24 40.62 -23.84
CA THR A 22 42.61 40.25 -24.05
C THR A 22 42.63 39.57 -25.40
N ASN A 23 43.03 40.36 -26.40
CA ASN A 23 43.46 39.94 -27.72
C ASN A 23 44.60 38.93 -27.58
N ILE A 24 44.27 37.70 -27.18
CA ILE A 24 45.13 36.55 -27.44
C ILE A 24 44.86 36.23 -28.91
N GLN A 25 45.61 36.89 -29.79
CA GLN A 25 45.90 36.36 -31.10
C GLN A 25 46.58 35.00 -30.87
N ALA A 26 45.76 33.95 -30.76
CA ALA A 26 46.22 32.59 -30.90
C ALA A 26 46.85 32.52 -32.28
N LYS A 27 48.19 32.55 -32.35
CA LYS A 27 48.96 32.20 -33.55
C LYS A 27 48.22 31.05 -34.22
N THR A 28 47.61 31.30 -35.37
CA THR A 28 46.82 30.30 -36.09
C THR A 28 47.82 29.30 -36.66
N LYS A 29 48.24 28.35 -35.81
CA LYS A 29 48.99 27.17 -36.23
C LYS A 29 48.15 26.55 -37.33
N LYS A 30 48.60 26.65 -38.59
CA LYS A 30 47.87 26.19 -39.78
C LYS A 30 47.45 24.74 -39.54
N CYS A 31 46.21 24.55 -39.14
CA CYS A 31 45.72 23.27 -38.65
C CYS A 31 44.76 22.70 -39.68
N ASN A 32 45.15 21.60 -40.31
CA ASN A 32 44.35 20.94 -41.35
C ASN A 32 43.11 20.22 -40.81
N HIS A 33 42.91 20.21 -39.49
CA HIS A 33 41.80 19.57 -38.79
C HIS A 33 41.56 18.10 -39.18
N LYS A 34 42.59 17.39 -39.64
CA LYS A 34 42.50 15.95 -39.95
C LYS A 34 42.53 15.08 -38.69
N ASN A 35 43.35 15.45 -37.70
CA ASN A 35 43.44 14.73 -36.43
C ASN A 35 42.34 15.18 -35.45
N VAL A 36 41.26 14.40 -35.36
CA VAL A 36 40.03 14.73 -34.64
C VAL A 36 39.60 13.62 -33.70
N THR A 37 38.87 13.97 -32.65
CA THR A 37 38.26 13.01 -31.73
C THR A 37 36.89 13.49 -31.27
N TRP A 38 36.04 12.55 -30.87
CA TRP A 38 34.78 12.85 -30.21
C TRP A 38 34.97 12.82 -28.69
N ILE A 39 34.48 13.85 -28.01
CA ILE A 39 34.50 13.96 -26.56
C ILE A 39 33.06 14.20 -26.11
N THR A 40 32.58 13.37 -25.18
CA THR A 40 31.27 13.57 -24.53
C THR A 40 31.41 14.67 -23.50
N THR A 41 30.71 15.79 -23.70
CA THR A 41 30.72 16.94 -22.78
C THR A 41 29.63 16.83 -21.71
N SER A 42 28.53 16.15 -22.02
CA SER A 42 27.50 15.78 -21.05
C SER A 42 26.94 14.40 -21.38
N LYS A 43 26.83 13.54 -20.36
CA LYS A 43 26.18 12.22 -20.51
C LYS A 43 24.65 12.42 -20.61
N PRO A 44 23.95 11.63 -21.44
CA PRO A 44 22.50 11.65 -21.44
C PRO A 44 21.94 11.13 -20.10
N SER A 45 20.83 11.69 -19.65
CA SER A 45 20.04 11.17 -18.53
C SER A 45 18.75 10.52 -19.04
N CYS A 46 17.86 10.06 -18.14
CA CYS A 46 16.54 9.58 -18.56
C CYS A 46 15.63 10.67 -19.13
N THR A 47 15.86 11.93 -18.72
CA THR A 47 15.04 13.10 -19.06
C THR A 47 15.72 13.97 -20.09
N ASP A 48 17.03 14.15 -19.95
CA ASP A 48 17.82 15.16 -20.66
C ASP A 48 18.75 14.52 -21.68
N GLU A 49 18.89 15.19 -22.83
CA GLU A 49 19.84 14.80 -23.86
C GLU A 49 21.28 15.04 -23.40
N GLY A 50 22.18 14.15 -23.80
CA GLY A 50 23.62 14.36 -23.66
C GLY A 50 24.18 15.14 -24.86
N MET A 51 25.44 15.55 -24.76
CA MET A 51 26.16 16.20 -25.85
C MET A 51 27.55 15.62 -26.04
N LYS A 52 27.98 15.52 -27.30
CA LYS A 52 29.36 15.25 -27.68
C LYS A 52 29.85 16.22 -28.74
N VAL A 53 31.11 16.57 -28.65
CA VAL A 53 31.77 17.52 -29.56
C VAL A 53 32.90 16.80 -30.30
N LYS A 54 33.04 17.10 -31.59
CA LYS A 54 34.18 16.70 -32.42
C LYS A 54 35.24 17.78 -32.29
N LYS A 55 36.36 17.47 -31.65
CA LYS A 55 37.44 18.41 -31.36
C LYS A 55 38.69 18.04 -32.16
N CYS A 56 39.41 19.01 -32.69
CA CYS A 56 40.74 18.79 -33.25
C CYS A 56 41.74 18.55 -32.11
N LYS A 57 42.49 17.44 -32.15
CA LYS A 57 43.48 17.13 -31.12
C LYS A 57 44.65 18.12 -31.10
N ASN A 58 44.99 18.70 -32.26
CA ASN A 58 46.19 19.52 -32.41
C ASN A 58 45.99 20.98 -31.98
N CYS A 59 44.80 21.56 -32.19
CA CYS A 59 44.53 22.97 -31.86
C CYS A 59 43.31 23.17 -30.94
N GLY A 60 42.60 22.11 -30.61
CA GLY A 60 41.45 22.16 -29.72
C GLY A 60 40.17 22.79 -30.28
N LYS A 61 40.14 23.21 -31.55
CA LYS A 61 38.92 23.76 -32.19
C LYS A 61 37.80 22.72 -32.19
N ILE A 62 36.60 23.12 -31.76
CA ILE A 62 35.37 22.34 -31.90
C ILE A 62 34.89 22.47 -33.36
N LEU A 63 34.72 21.34 -34.03
CA LEU A 63 34.35 21.26 -35.44
C LEU A 63 32.90 20.85 -35.64
N LYS A 64 32.31 20.12 -34.68
CA LYS A 64 30.92 19.67 -34.74
C LYS A 64 30.39 19.40 -33.34
N ILE A 65 29.11 19.66 -33.13
CA ILE A 65 28.38 19.28 -31.92
C ILE A 65 27.29 18.30 -32.35
N LYS A 66 27.09 17.23 -31.56
CA LYS A 66 26.00 16.28 -31.76
C LYS A 66 25.33 16.01 -30.42
N LYS A 67 23.99 16.03 -30.44
CA LYS A 67 23.15 15.57 -29.34
C LYS A 67 23.21 14.05 -29.23
N ILE A 68 23.15 13.55 -28.01
CA ILE A 68 23.00 12.14 -27.66
C ILE A 68 21.59 11.98 -27.11
N LYS A 69 20.79 11.11 -27.71
CA LYS A 69 19.42 10.86 -27.27
C LYS A 69 19.41 10.46 -25.79
N LYS A 70 18.42 10.95 -25.04
CA LYS A 70 18.15 10.55 -23.66
C LYS A 70 17.99 9.02 -23.54
N SER A 71 18.38 8.45 -22.41
CA SER A 71 18.33 7.00 -22.17
C SER A 71 16.93 6.48 -21.81
N GLY A 72 16.02 7.38 -21.43
CA GLY A 72 14.67 7.02 -20.97
C GLY A 72 14.63 6.47 -19.54
N HIS A 73 13.42 6.36 -19.00
CA HIS A 73 13.23 5.86 -17.63
C HIS A 73 13.30 4.33 -17.57
N ARG A 74 14.05 3.80 -16.61
CA ARG A 74 13.99 2.38 -16.24
C ARG A 74 12.98 2.20 -15.11
N LEU A 75 11.71 2.00 -15.47
CA LEU A 75 10.60 2.00 -14.53
C LEU A 75 10.42 0.63 -13.83
N ARG A 76 10.08 0.67 -12.55
CA ARG A 76 9.64 -0.48 -11.75
C ARG A 76 8.43 -0.09 -10.91
N THR A 77 7.43 -0.96 -10.88
CA THR A 77 6.21 -0.77 -10.08
C THR A 77 6.19 -1.73 -8.90
N GLN A 78 5.76 -1.26 -7.74
CA GLN A 78 5.55 -2.10 -6.55
C GLN A 78 4.33 -1.65 -5.74
N ILE A 79 3.90 -2.49 -4.81
CA ILE A 79 2.83 -2.17 -3.86
C ILE A 79 3.44 -1.38 -2.70
N GLU A 80 3.03 -0.11 -2.57
CA GLU A 80 3.40 0.73 -1.41
C GLU A 80 2.44 0.51 -0.24
N LYS A 81 1.18 0.19 -0.55
CA LYS A 81 0.15 -0.08 0.46
C LYS A 81 -0.79 -1.17 -0.02
N MET A 82 -0.89 -2.25 0.76
CA MET A 82 -1.86 -3.31 0.46
C MET A 82 -3.31 -2.80 0.65
N PRO A 83 -4.25 -3.22 -0.21
CA PRO A 83 -5.67 -2.93 -0.01
C PRO A 83 -6.21 -3.67 1.22
N THR A 84 -7.26 -3.11 1.84
CA THR A 84 -8.05 -3.81 2.87
C THR A 84 -9.45 -4.09 2.33
N CYS A 85 -10.34 -4.71 3.13
CA CYS A 85 -11.74 -4.92 2.72
C CYS A 85 -12.46 -3.62 2.35
N THR A 86 -12.11 -2.49 2.99
CA THR A 86 -12.82 -1.22 2.84
C THR A 86 -11.97 -0.09 2.28
N LYS A 87 -10.64 -0.15 2.43
CA LYS A 87 -9.73 0.91 1.97
C LYS A 87 -8.94 0.43 0.74
N PRO A 88 -8.80 1.27 -0.30
CA PRO A 88 -7.98 0.93 -1.45
C PRO A 88 -6.50 0.83 -1.05
N GLY A 89 -5.77 0.02 -1.81
CA GLY A 89 -4.32 -0.05 -1.78
C GLY A 89 -3.69 1.01 -2.70
N LEU A 90 -2.37 0.98 -2.79
CA LEU A 90 -1.58 1.90 -3.61
C LEU A 90 -0.39 1.15 -4.23
N THR A 91 -0.25 1.25 -5.54
CA THR A 91 1.01 0.95 -6.23
C THR A 91 1.73 2.25 -6.57
N ALA A 92 3.05 2.19 -6.56
CA ALA A 92 3.89 3.26 -7.04
C ALA A 92 4.93 2.75 -8.04
N THR A 93 5.17 3.56 -9.05
CA THR A 93 6.17 3.34 -10.08
C THR A 93 7.32 4.31 -9.88
N TYR A 94 8.55 3.81 -9.89
CA TYR A 94 9.78 4.59 -9.71
C TYR A 94 10.75 4.30 -10.84
N CYS A 95 11.60 5.28 -11.13
CA CYS A 95 12.73 5.15 -12.02
C CYS A 95 13.93 4.62 -11.23
N LEU A 96 14.57 3.58 -11.75
CA LEU A 96 15.75 2.94 -11.18
C LEU A 96 17.07 3.63 -11.56
N ASN A 97 17.02 4.68 -12.39
CA ASN A 97 18.21 5.42 -12.76
C ASN A 97 18.62 6.31 -11.56
N PRO A 98 19.89 6.24 -11.09
CA PRO A 98 20.32 6.83 -9.83
C PRO A 98 20.13 8.36 -9.77
N ASP A 99 20.33 9.05 -10.89
CA ASP A 99 20.21 10.51 -10.99
C ASP A 99 18.81 10.98 -11.42
N CYS A 100 17.83 10.08 -11.46
CA CYS A 100 16.48 10.44 -11.85
C CYS A 100 15.74 11.08 -10.68
N ILE A 101 15.10 12.23 -10.95
CA ILE A 101 14.20 12.85 -9.97
C ILE A 101 13.06 11.94 -9.55
N TYR A 102 12.70 10.94 -10.37
CA TYR A 102 11.61 10.01 -10.12
C TYR A 102 12.05 8.71 -9.39
N GLY A 103 13.02 8.80 -8.50
CA GLY A 103 13.48 7.66 -7.68
C GLY A 103 12.49 7.23 -6.60
N TYR A 104 12.94 6.41 -5.64
CA TYR A 104 12.08 5.85 -4.58
C TYR A 104 11.33 6.89 -3.73
N ARG A 105 11.80 8.14 -3.66
CA ARG A 105 11.17 9.22 -2.85
C ARG A 105 10.19 10.09 -3.62
N LYS A 106 10.14 9.98 -4.95
CA LYS A 106 9.33 10.86 -5.80
C LYS A 106 8.85 10.02 -6.97
N TYR A 107 7.65 9.47 -6.83
CA TYR A 107 7.12 8.50 -7.77
C TYR A 107 6.99 9.07 -9.18
N TYR A 108 7.24 8.22 -10.18
CA TYR A 108 6.92 8.50 -11.58
C TYR A 108 5.40 8.52 -11.79
N LYS A 109 4.71 7.54 -11.18
CA LYS A 109 3.25 7.40 -11.21
C LYS A 109 2.77 6.65 -9.98
N THR A 110 1.56 6.94 -9.52
CA THR A 110 0.85 6.13 -8.53
C THR A 110 -0.52 5.71 -9.05
N GLU A 111 -0.98 4.54 -8.61
CA GLU A 111 -2.30 4.02 -8.97
C GLU A 111 -2.96 3.37 -7.75
N LYS A 112 -4.29 3.48 -7.68
CA LYS A 112 -5.06 2.86 -6.60
C LYS A 112 -5.33 1.39 -6.94
N ILE A 113 -5.19 0.53 -5.95
CA ILE A 113 -5.70 -0.84 -6.00
C ILE A 113 -7.09 -0.83 -5.35
N ALA A 114 -8.09 -1.43 -6.01
CA ALA A 114 -9.44 -1.52 -5.44
C ALA A 114 -9.42 -2.22 -4.06
N PRO A 115 -10.34 -1.85 -3.13
CA PRO A 115 -10.54 -2.60 -1.90
C PRO A 115 -10.87 -4.07 -2.20
N LEU A 116 -10.46 -4.97 -1.31
CA LEU A 116 -10.69 -6.41 -1.47
C LEU A 116 -12.18 -6.80 -1.37
N GLY A 117 -12.99 -5.93 -0.76
CA GLY A 117 -14.34 -6.29 -0.35
C GLY A 117 -14.36 -7.29 0.81
N HIS A 118 -15.56 -7.61 1.26
CA HIS A 118 -15.77 -8.60 2.32
C HIS A 118 -16.06 -9.97 1.71
N SER A 119 -15.40 -11.01 2.23
CA SER A 119 -15.71 -12.41 1.97
C SER A 119 -16.32 -13.01 3.21
N TYR A 120 -17.65 -13.04 3.27
CA TYR A 120 -18.38 -13.50 4.46
C TYR A 120 -18.47 -15.02 4.54
N ILE A 121 -18.43 -15.54 5.76
CA ILE A 121 -18.72 -16.92 6.14
C ILE A 121 -19.60 -16.96 7.38
N ASP A 122 -20.51 -17.93 7.43
CA ASP A 122 -21.45 -18.08 8.52
C ASP A 122 -21.13 -19.32 9.36
N LYS A 123 -21.24 -19.15 10.68
CA LYS A 123 -21.25 -20.25 11.64
C LYS A 123 -22.58 -20.26 12.38
N THR A 124 -23.31 -21.35 12.24
CA THR A 124 -24.63 -21.52 12.85
C THR A 124 -24.55 -22.34 14.13
N TYR A 125 -25.14 -21.82 15.20
CA TYR A 125 -25.36 -22.48 16.47
C TYR A 125 -26.86 -22.73 16.64
N LYS A 126 -27.24 -23.99 16.87
CA LYS A 126 -28.64 -24.39 17.09
C LYS A 126 -29.20 -23.73 18.36
N ALA A 127 -30.52 -23.57 18.40
CA ALA A 127 -31.21 -23.09 19.60
C ALA A 127 -30.99 -24.06 20.78
N THR A 128 -30.98 -23.51 21.99
CA THR A 128 -30.86 -24.24 23.26
C THR A 128 -32.06 -23.95 24.15
N CYS A 129 -32.12 -24.55 25.34
CA CYS A 129 -33.19 -24.27 26.32
C CYS A 129 -33.27 -22.79 26.72
N THR A 130 -32.15 -22.06 26.66
CA THR A 130 -32.04 -20.68 27.17
C THR A 130 -31.65 -19.65 26.12
N ALA A 131 -31.24 -20.06 24.92
CA ALA A 131 -30.86 -19.16 23.84
C ALA A 131 -31.49 -19.58 22.49
N PRO A 132 -31.91 -18.62 21.66
CA PRO A 132 -32.38 -18.91 20.29
C PRO A 132 -31.24 -19.40 19.39
N LYS A 133 -31.58 -19.83 18.17
CA LYS A 133 -30.59 -20.13 17.13
C LYS A 133 -29.77 -18.87 16.87
N THR A 134 -28.45 -19.02 16.79
CA THR A 134 -27.52 -17.91 16.60
C THR A 134 -26.67 -18.16 15.36
N ILE A 135 -26.64 -17.21 14.44
CA ILE A 135 -25.79 -17.23 13.24
C ILE A 135 -24.74 -16.13 13.42
N VAL A 136 -23.47 -16.52 13.35
CA VAL A 136 -22.34 -15.60 13.42
C VAL A 136 -21.73 -15.49 12.03
N THR A 137 -21.89 -14.33 11.40
CA THR A 137 -21.28 -14.00 10.11
C THR A 137 -19.93 -13.33 10.37
N SER A 138 -18.89 -13.77 9.65
CA SER A 138 -17.55 -13.20 9.78
C SER A 138 -16.86 -13.07 8.43
N CYS A 139 -15.97 -12.08 8.29
CA CYS A 139 -15.18 -11.93 7.07
C CYS A 139 -13.86 -12.72 7.17
N LYS A 140 -13.48 -13.45 6.12
CA LYS A 140 -12.16 -14.14 6.07
C LYS A 140 -10.98 -13.17 6.01
N ASN A 141 -11.21 -11.98 5.43
CA ASN A 141 -10.15 -11.03 5.09
C ASN A 141 -9.99 -9.91 6.12
N CYS A 142 -10.86 -9.82 7.13
CA CYS A 142 -10.77 -8.79 8.17
C CYS A 142 -11.47 -9.20 9.46
N LYS A 143 -11.45 -8.32 10.46
CA LYS A 143 -12.02 -8.58 11.78
C LYS A 143 -13.55 -8.40 11.86
N TYR A 144 -14.22 -8.14 10.74
CA TYR A 144 -15.68 -7.97 10.73
C TYR A 144 -16.37 -9.24 11.26
N LYS A 145 -17.28 -9.05 12.20
CA LYS A 145 -18.18 -10.07 12.72
C LYS A 145 -19.53 -9.44 13.02
N SER A 146 -20.61 -10.14 12.69
CA SER A 146 -21.96 -9.80 13.09
C SER A 146 -22.65 -11.04 13.63
N THR A 147 -23.67 -10.84 14.47
CA THR A 147 -24.42 -11.92 15.10
C THR A 147 -25.90 -11.68 14.89
N HIS A 148 -26.56 -12.64 14.28
CA HIS A 148 -28.00 -12.66 14.08
C HIS A 148 -28.62 -13.78 14.93
N LYS A 149 -29.77 -13.49 15.56
CA LYS A 149 -30.51 -14.46 16.37
C LYS A 149 -31.87 -14.71 15.70
N GLU A 150 -32.20 -15.98 15.53
CA GLU A 150 -33.44 -16.41 14.89
C GLU A 150 -34.32 -17.19 15.86
N GLY A 151 -35.60 -16.81 15.93
CA GLY A 151 -36.60 -17.47 16.75
C GLY A 151 -36.40 -17.27 18.26
N LYS A 152 -37.00 -18.16 19.05
CA LYS A 152 -36.93 -18.17 20.52
C LYS A 152 -36.08 -19.34 21.02
N ALA A 153 -35.66 -19.25 22.27
CA ALA A 153 -35.10 -20.41 22.97
C ALA A 153 -36.12 -21.56 22.98
N LEU A 154 -35.63 -22.80 22.98
CA LEU A 154 -36.48 -24.00 22.99
C LEU A 154 -37.30 -24.15 24.28
N GLY A 155 -36.91 -23.42 25.34
CA GLY A 155 -37.43 -23.63 26.67
C GLY A 155 -36.95 -24.94 27.28
N HIS A 156 -37.21 -25.08 28.57
CA HIS A 156 -36.91 -26.32 29.28
C HIS A 156 -38.04 -27.33 29.10
N HIS A 157 -37.68 -28.57 28.74
CA HIS A 157 -38.60 -29.69 28.74
C HIS A 157 -38.42 -30.47 30.03
N TRP A 158 -39.19 -30.11 31.05
CA TRP A 158 -39.02 -30.63 32.40
C TRP A 158 -39.65 -32.01 32.59
N SER A 159 -38.96 -32.87 33.33
CA SER A 159 -39.55 -34.08 33.90
C SER A 159 -40.66 -33.76 34.91
N LYS A 160 -41.43 -34.79 35.29
CA LYS A 160 -42.28 -34.72 36.48
C LYS A 160 -41.43 -34.42 37.72
N TRP A 161 -42.04 -33.77 38.71
CA TRP A 161 -41.41 -33.54 40.01
C TRP A 161 -41.20 -34.85 40.75
N LYS A 162 -40.01 -35.04 41.32
CA LYS A 162 -39.66 -36.15 42.22
C LYS A 162 -39.39 -35.59 43.61
N LEU A 163 -40.06 -36.12 44.62
CA LEU A 163 -39.82 -35.79 46.03
C LEU A 163 -38.42 -36.26 46.45
N ASN A 164 -37.74 -35.43 47.25
CA ASN A 164 -36.49 -35.79 47.88
C ASN A 164 -36.79 -36.34 49.28
N THR A 165 -36.71 -37.66 49.44
CA THR A 165 -36.99 -38.40 50.67
C THR A 165 -36.11 -37.95 51.84
N ASP A 166 -34.84 -37.62 51.59
CA ASP A 166 -33.90 -37.15 52.62
C ASP A 166 -34.30 -35.78 53.18
N SER A 167 -35.04 -34.99 52.39
CA SER A 167 -35.56 -33.68 52.80
C SER A 167 -36.81 -33.79 53.66
N MET A 168 -37.50 -34.94 53.66
CA MET A 168 -38.70 -35.18 54.47
C MET A 168 -38.34 -35.34 55.95
N ILE A 169 -37.18 -35.92 56.25
CA ILE A 169 -36.64 -36.09 57.62
C ILE A 169 -36.35 -34.72 58.28
N LYS A 170 -36.07 -33.67 57.47
CA LYS A 170 -35.61 -32.34 57.94
C LYS A 170 -36.72 -31.30 58.14
N LYS A 171 -38.00 -31.70 58.23
CA LYS A 171 -39.19 -30.81 58.37
C LYS A 171 -39.34 -29.72 57.27
N LYS A 172 -38.59 -29.81 56.17
CA LYS A 172 -38.66 -28.91 55.01
C LYS A 172 -38.59 -29.73 53.72
N PRO A 173 -39.68 -30.41 53.32
CA PRO A 173 -39.69 -31.27 52.15
C PRO A 173 -39.35 -30.49 50.87
N LYS A 174 -38.55 -31.10 49.99
CA LYS A 174 -38.15 -30.54 48.70
C LYS A 174 -38.55 -31.50 47.58
N LYS A 175 -38.88 -30.94 46.42
CA LYS A 175 -39.09 -31.69 45.18
C LYS A 175 -38.15 -31.18 44.09
N THR A 176 -37.69 -32.08 43.22
CA THR A 176 -36.73 -31.80 42.15
C THR A 176 -37.29 -32.25 40.80
N ARG A 177 -37.02 -31.50 39.72
CA ARG A 177 -37.27 -31.91 38.34
C ARG A 177 -36.03 -31.65 37.47
N ILE A 178 -35.92 -32.37 36.36
CA ILE A 178 -34.75 -32.34 35.47
C ILE A 178 -35.20 -32.06 34.04
N CYS A 179 -34.53 -31.14 33.35
CA CYS A 179 -34.81 -30.86 31.94
C CYS A 179 -34.20 -31.95 31.05
N SER A 180 -35.00 -32.62 30.22
CA SER A 180 -34.50 -33.70 29.34
C SER A 180 -33.59 -33.21 28.21
N ARG A 181 -33.68 -31.92 27.85
CA ARG A 181 -32.88 -31.32 26.77
C ARG A 181 -31.47 -30.92 27.19
N CYS A 182 -31.29 -30.46 28.44
CA CYS A 182 -30.02 -29.89 28.91
C CYS A 182 -29.56 -30.38 30.28
N GLY A 183 -30.29 -31.30 30.92
CA GLY A 183 -29.93 -31.86 32.22
C GLY A 183 -30.02 -30.89 33.41
N LYS A 184 -30.41 -29.63 33.19
CA LYS A 184 -30.59 -28.65 34.29
C LYS A 184 -31.54 -29.24 35.32
N LYS A 185 -31.19 -29.10 36.60
CA LYS A 185 -32.01 -29.54 37.73
C LYS A 185 -32.61 -28.32 38.42
N GLU A 186 -33.86 -28.42 38.81
CA GLU A 186 -34.57 -27.40 39.58
C GLU A 186 -35.14 -28.05 40.84
N THR A 187 -34.93 -27.42 41.99
CA THR A 187 -35.38 -27.92 43.30
C THR A 187 -36.15 -26.82 44.03
N VAL A 188 -37.33 -27.14 44.52
CA VAL A 188 -38.20 -26.21 45.27
C VAL A 188 -38.70 -26.84 46.56
N TYR A 189 -39.06 -26.02 47.54
CA TYR A 189 -39.76 -26.49 48.73
C TYR A 189 -41.19 -26.90 48.37
N VAL A 190 -41.67 -27.96 49.02
CA VAL A 190 -43.08 -28.33 49.00
C VAL A 190 -43.78 -27.38 49.97
N LYS A 191 -44.75 -26.62 49.45
CA LYS A 191 -45.64 -25.77 50.25
C LYS A 191 -46.71 -26.62 50.90
#